data_AF-A0A7V0J175-F1
#
_entry.id   AF-A0A7V0J175-F1
#
_cell.length_a   1.000
_cell.length_b   1.000
_cell.length_c   1.000
_cell.angle_alpha   90.00
_cell.angle_beta   90.00
_cell.angle_gamma   90.00
#
_symmetry.space_group_name_H-M   'P 1'
#
loop_
_entity.id
_entity.type
_entity.pdbx_description
1 polymer ?
#
loop_
_entity_poly.entity_id
_entity_poly.type
_entity_poly.pdbx_seq_one_letter_code
_entity_poly.pdbx_strand_id
1 'polypeptide(L)'
;MFGDLAPVREISTLMDRFANLHVYFDDAHGFGWAGLHGRGYVLGEVSIRERMVVAGSLSKSIGAGGGALVFPDEKTARRVRTLGGTMTFSGPLHPAELGAALASADIHLSG
;
A
#
# COMPACT_ATOMS: atom_id res chain seq x y z
N MET A 1 8.83 -14.66 5.75
CA MET A 1 10.07 -15.07 6.47
C MET A 1 11.09 -15.66 5.52
N PHE A 2 10.66 -16.41 4.50
CA PHE A 2 11.54 -17.03 3.50
C PHE A 2 11.75 -16.19 2.23
N GLY A 3 11.09 -15.03 2.11
CA GLY A 3 11.17 -14.16 0.93
C GLY A 3 10.39 -14.69 -0.26
N ASP A 4 9.50 -15.65 -0.03
CA ASP A 4 8.55 -16.16 -0.98
C ASP A 4 7.53 -15.09 -1.40
N LEU A 5 7.16 -15.14 -2.67
CA LEU A 5 6.25 -14.16 -3.27
C LEU A 5 4.82 -14.70 -3.26
N ALA A 6 3.87 -13.83 -2.93
CA ALA A 6 2.45 -14.16 -3.01
C ALA A 6 2.02 -14.37 -4.48
N PRO A 7 1.07 -15.30 -4.75
CA PRO A 7 0.52 -15.53 -6.08
C PRO A 7 -0.51 -14.44 -6.45
N VAL A 8 -0.02 -13.22 -6.66
CA VAL A 8 -0.85 -12.00 -6.82
C VAL A 8 -1.76 -12.09 -8.06
N ARG A 9 -1.26 -12.66 -9.16
CA ARG A 9 -2.02 -12.77 -10.42
C ARG A 9 -3.15 -13.80 -10.31
N GLU A 10 -2.90 -14.90 -9.64
CA GLU A 10 -3.88 -15.95 -9.36
C GLU A 10 -4.97 -15.41 -8.43
N ILE A 11 -4.58 -14.70 -7.36
CA ILE A 11 -5.55 -14.04 -6.46
C ILE A 11 -6.39 -13.02 -7.25
N SER A 12 -5.78 -12.22 -8.12
CA SER A 12 -6.50 -11.28 -8.98
C SER A 12 -7.52 -11.99 -9.88
N THR A 13 -7.16 -13.16 -10.42
CA THR A 13 -8.08 -13.99 -11.23
C THR A 13 -9.26 -14.51 -10.41
N LEU A 14 -9.04 -14.84 -9.14
CA LEU A 14 -10.14 -15.22 -8.23
C LEU A 14 -11.07 -14.04 -7.94
N MET A 15 -10.55 -12.81 -7.88
CA MET A 15 -11.39 -11.62 -7.70
C MET A 15 -12.35 -11.39 -8.89
N ASP A 16 -11.97 -11.79 -10.10
CA ASP A 16 -12.86 -11.78 -11.27
C ASP A 16 -13.96 -12.82 -11.17
N ARG A 17 -13.62 -14.00 -10.65
CA ARG A 17 -14.55 -15.13 -10.54
C ARG A 17 -15.56 -14.94 -9.41
N PHE A 18 -15.16 -14.31 -8.31
CA PHE A 18 -15.96 -14.20 -7.10
C PHE A 18 -16.24 -12.73 -6.78
N ALA A 19 -17.44 -12.26 -7.13
CA ALA A 19 -17.84 -10.87 -6.97
C ALA A 19 -17.83 -10.39 -5.50
N ASN A 20 -17.96 -11.29 -4.54
CA ASN A 20 -17.91 -11.02 -3.10
C ASN A 20 -16.50 -11.15 -2.49
N LEU A 21 -15.47 -11.47 -3.30
CA LEU A 21 -14.10 -11.54 -2.82
C LEU A 21 -13.49 -10.14 -2.78
N HIS A 22 -13.16 -9.69 -1.55
CA HIS A 22 -12.35 -8.51 -1.29
C HIS A 22 -10.96 -8.96 -0.85
N VAL A 23 -9.93 -8.25 -1.33
CA VAL A 23 -8.54 -8.61 -1.06
C VAL A 23 -7.80 -7.43 -0.45
N TYR A 24 -7.15 -7.70 0.67
CA TYR A 24 -6.19 -6.82 1.29
C TYR A 24 -4.80 -7.43 1.10
N PHE A 25 -3.90 -6.70 0.45
CA PHE A 25 -2.51 -7.08 0.34
C PHE A 25 -1.66 -6.26 1.31
N ASP A 26 -0.85 -6.94 2.11
CA ASP A 26 0.26 -6.31 2.82
C ASP A 26 1.53 -6.43 1.96
N ASP A 27 1.95 -5.31 1.38
CA ASP A 27 3.15 -5.17 0.57
C ASP A 27 4.24 -4.39 1.33
N ALA A 28 4.22 -4.42 2.67
CA ALA A 28 5.20 -3.70 3.48
C ALA A 28 6.64 -4.08 3.16
N HIS A 29 6.87 -5.32 2.74
CA HIS A 29 8.19 -5.82 2.36
C HIS A 29 8.54 -5.67 0.88
N GLY A 30 7.61 -5.30 -0.02
CA GLY A 30 7.92 -4.98 -1.42
C GLY A 30 7.90 -3.49 -1.72
N PHE A 31 7.14 -2.70 -0.96
CA PHE A 31 7.03 -1.25 -1.11
C PHE A 31 8.40 -0.57 -0.95
N GLY A 32 8.74 0.30 -1.91
CA GLY A 32 9.98 1.05 -2.00
C GLY A 32 11.17 0.30 -2.63
N TRP A 33 11.03 -0.94 -3.13
CA TRP A 33 12.13 -1.55 -3.91
C TRP A 33 11.68 -2.46 -5.05
N ALA A 34 10.45 -2.98 -5.01
CA ALA A 34 9.86 -3.74 -6.09
C ALA A 34 8.93 -2.89 -6.96
N GLY A 35 8.80 -3.27 -8.24
CA GLY A 35 7.97 -2.56 -9.21
C GLY A 35 8.56 -1.22 -9.66
N LEU A 36 7.99 -0.67 -10.74
CA LEU A 36 8.42 0.63 -11.27
C LEU A 36 8.33 1.72 -10.20
N HIS A 37 9.41 2.48 -10.02
CA HIS A 37 9.57 3.52 -9.00
C HIS A 37 9.29 3.05 -7.56
N GLY A 38 9.53 1.77 -7.25
CA GLY A 38 9.32 1.24 -5.90
C GLY A 38 7.85 1.16 -5.47
N ARG A 39 6.90 1.13 -6.41
CA ARG A 39 5.45 1.08 -6.10
C ARG A 39 4.98 -0.18 -5.35
N GLY A 40 5.86 -1.17 -5.16
CA GLY A 40 5.58 -2.42 -4.49
C GLY A 40 5.50 -3.61 -5.45
N TYR A 41 5.66 -4.82 -4.91
CA TYR A 41 5.55 -6.06 -5.66
C TYR A 41 4.11 -6.24 -6.18
N VAL A 42 3.12 -6.00 -5.33
CA VAL A 42 1.70 -6.23 -5.64
C VAL A 42 1.24 -5.33 -6.79
N LEU A 43 1.50 -4.02 -6.69
CA LEU A 43 1.17 -3.08 -7.75
C LEU A 43 2.12 -3.17 -8.96
N GLY A 44 3.28 -3.81 -8.78
CA GLY A 44 4.16 -4.26 -9.86
C GLY A 44 3.47 -5.28 -10.77
N GLU A 45 2.79 -6.26 -10.16
CA GLU A 45 2.19 -7.41 -10.85
C GLU A 45 0.79 -7.14 -11.42
N VAL A 46 -0.05 -6.37 -10.71
CA VAL A 46 -1.43 -6.06 -11.11
C VAL A 46 -1.79 -4.61 -10.79
N SER A 47 -2.70 -4.03 -11.57
CA SER A 47 -3.27 -2.70 -11.25
C SER A 47 -4.24 -2.79 -10.07
N ILE A 48 -4.40 -1.68 -9.33
CA ILE A 48 -5.43 -1.55 -8.29
C ILE A 48 -6.84 -1.82 -8.86
N ARG A 49 -7.71 -2.47 -8.07
CA ARG A 49 -9.07 -2.89 -8.47
C ARG A 49 -10.10 -2.52 -7.40
N GLU A 50 -11.37 -2.37 -7.77
CA GLU A 50 -12.47 -1.90 -6.88
C GLU A 50 -12.57 -2.62 -5.52
N ARG A 51 -12.24 -3.91 -5.45
CA ARG A 51 -12.31 -4.72 -4.22
C ARG A 51 -10.93 -5.02 -3.60
N MET A 52 -9.93 -4.20 -3.93
CA MET A 52 -8.54 -4.37 -3.54
C MET A 52 -8.06 -3.20 -2.68
N VAL A 53 -7.36 -3.49 -1.60
CA VAL A 53 -6.59 -2.50 -0.82
C VAL A 53 -5.16 -3.00 -0.70
N VAL A 54 -4.18 -2.11 -0.87
CA VAL A 54 -2.76 -2.43 -0.69
C VAL A 54 -2.20 -1.59 0.44
N ALA A 55 -1.55 -2.23 1.40
CA ALA A 55 -0.83 -1.57 2.47
C ALA A 55 0.68 -1.63 2.23
N GLY A 56 1.35 -0.50 2.42
CA GLY A 56 2.80 -0.38 2.44
C GLY A 56 3.28 0.12 3.79
N SER A 57 4.57 -0.11 4.08
CA SER A 57 5.22 0.41 5.28
C SER A 57 6.19 1.52 4.89
N LEU A 58 6.10 2.65 5.58
CA LEU A 58 7.07 3.73 5.46
C LEU A 58 8.32 3.47 6.33
N SER A 59 8.26 2.47 7.21
CA SER A 59 9.32 2.10 8.17
C SER A 59 10.25 0.98 7.72
N LYS A 60 10.31 0.71 6.41
CA LYS A 60 11.25 -0.24 5.81
C LYS A 60 12.07 0.45 4.72
N SER A 61 11.86 0.11 3.45
CA SER A 61 12.62 0.64 2.31
C SER A 61 12.58 2.18 2.23
N ILE A 62 11.47 2.79 2.66
CA ILE A 62 11.30 4.25 2.65
C ILE A 62 12.17 4.95 3.71
N GLY A 63 12.57 4.25 4.79
CA GLY A 63 13.46 4.79 5.82
C GLY A 63 12.85 5.84 6.75
N ALA A 64 11.52 5.87 6.91
CA ALA A 64 10.78 6.83 7.72
C ALA A 64 9.81 6.14 8.71
N GLY A 65 8.75 6.83 9.12
CA GLY A 65 7.74 6.36 10.07
C GLY A 65 6.37 6.16 9.44
N GLY A 66 5.65 5.11 9.84
CA GLY A 66 4.22 4.95 9.55
C GLY A 66 3.91 3.97 8.42
N GLY A 67 2.73 4.15 7.80
CA GLY A 67 2.20 3.28 6.77
C GLY A 67 1.44 4.05 5.69
N ALA A 68 1.29 3.41 4.53
CA ALA A 68 0.55 3.92 3.40
C ALA A 68 -0.54 2.93 2.99
N LEU A 69 -1.71 3.42 2.62
CA LEU A 69 -2.81 2.61 2.10
C LEU A 69 -3.19 3.12 0.71
N VAL A 70 -3.21 2.22 -0.26
CA VAL A 70 -3.69 2.48 -1.61
C VAL A 70 -5.09 1.89 -1.74
N PHE A 71 -6.04 2.78 -2.08
CA PHE A 71 -7.45 2.45 -2.27
C PHE A 71 -7.81 2.54 -3.75
N PRO A 72 -8.88 1.85 -4.19
CA PRO A 72 -9.31 1.92 -5.58
C PRO A 72 -9.99 3.24 -5.94
N ASP A 73 -10.54 3.93 -4.93
CA ASP A 73 -11.28 5.17 -5.10
C ASP A 73 -11.27 6.02 -3.83
N GLU A 74 -11.56 7.31 -4.00
CA GLU A 74 -11.56 8.29 -2.91
C GLU A 74 -12.70 8.06 -1.89
N LYS A 75 -13.83 7.51 -2.33
CA LYS A 75 -14.97 7.23 -1.44
C LYS A 75 -14.60 6.14 -0.43
N THR A 76 -13.90 5.10 -0.86
CA THR A 76 -13.37 4.04 -0.01
C THR A 76 -12.29 4.60 0.94
N ALA A 77 -11.34 5.39 0.43
CA ALA A 77 -10.31 6.03 1.26
C ALA A 77 -10.93 6.93 2.35
N ARG A 78 -11.92 7.75 1.98
CA ARG A 78 -12.65 8.63 2.91
C ARG A 78 -13.42 7.81 3.94
N ARG A 79 -14.08 6.73 3.53
CA ARG A 79 -14.80 5.84 4.46
C ARG A 79 -13.86 5.27 5.51
N VAL A 80 -12.68 4.78 5.12
CA VAL A 80 -11.67 4.28 6.08
C VAL A 80 -11.15 5.41 6.97
N ARG A 81 -10.88 6.60 6.42
CA ARG A 81 -10.42 7.75 7.20
C ARG A 81 -11.44 8.21 8.25
N THR A 82 -12.73 8.20 7.93
CA THR A 82 -13.80 8.70 8.82
C THR A 82 -14.30 7.64 9.80
N LEU A 83 -14.34 6.36 9.39
CA LEU A 83 -14.90 5.27 10.20
C LEU A 83 -13.83 4.39 10.87
N GLY A 84 -12.57 4.48 10.45
CA GLY A 84 -11.47 3.72 11.05
C GLY A 84 -11.12 4.26 12.42
N GLY A 85 -11.40 3.50 13.48
CA GLY A 85 -11.17 3.96 14.86
C GLY A 85 -9.72 4.42 15.10
N THR A 86 -8.74 3.70 14.55
CA THR A 86 -7.33 4.10 14.64
C THR A 86 -7.02 5.38 13.87
N MET A 87 -7.72 5.65 12.75
CA MET A 87 -7.56 6.88 11.98
C MET A 87 -8.19 8.09 12.67
N THR A 88 -9.31 7.89 13.39
CA THR A 88 -10.04 8.96 14.07
C THR A 88 -9.45 9.31 15.42
N PHE A 89 -8.97 8.31 16.17
CA PHE A 89 -8.59 8.47 17.58
C PHE A 89 -7.08 8.38 17.83
N SER A 90 -6.25 8.49 16.78
CA SER A 90 -4.78 8.57 16.90
C SER A 90 -4.27 9.94 16.40
N GLY A 91 -3.10 10.34 16.89
CA GLY A 91 -2.41 11.53 16.39
C GLY A 91 -1.92 11.37 14.94
N PRO A 92 -1.69 12.48 14.21
CA PRO A 92 -1.12 12.42 12.88
C PRO A 92 0.33 11.92 12.91
N LEU A 93 0.83 11.52 11.74
CA LEU A 93 2.25 11.20 11.58
C LEU A 93 3.12 12.41 11.96
N HIS A 94 4.24 12.16 12.64
CA HIS A 94 5.17 13.23 13.01
C HIS A 94 5.68 13.98 11.77
N PRO A 95 5.72 15.32 11.76
CA PRO A 95 6.12 16.09 10.57
C PRO A 95 7.51 15.72 10.03
N ALA A 96 8.47 15.39 10.90
CA ALA A 96 9.81 14.95 10.49
C ALA A 96 9.77 13.63 9.70
N GLU A 97 8.96 12.67 10.15
CA GLU A 97 8.77 11.38 9.46
C GLU A 97 8.09 11.57 8.11
N LEU A 98 7.09 12.46 8.04
CA LEU A 98 6.43 12.78 6.79
C LEU A 98 7.39 13.43 5.80
N GLY A 99 8.24 14.37 6.25
CA GLY A 99 9.25 15.01 5.42
C GLY A 99 10.28 14.00 4.88
N ALA A 100 10.75 13.08 5.72
CA ALA A 100 11.66 12.01 5.31
C ALA A 100 11.00 11.07 4.27
N ALA A 101 9.74 10.70 4.48
CA ALA A 101 8.99 9.86 3.55
C ALA A 101 8.80 10.54 2.18
N LEU A 102 8.51 11.84 2.15
CA LEU A 102 8.37 12.61 0.91
C LEU A 102 9.70 12.69 0.14
N ALA A 103 10.78 13.05 0.80
CA ALA A 103 12.10 13.11 0.15
C ALA A 103 12.55 11.73 -0.38
N SER A 104 12.27 10.67 0.37
CA SER A 104 12.48 9.29 -0.08
C SER A 104 11.65 8.98 -1.32
N ALA A 105 10.36 9.30 -1.34
CA ALA A 105 9.50 9.11 -2.51
C ALA A 105 9.99 9.89 -3.74
N ASP A 106 10.43 11.14 -3.57
CA ASP A 106 11.01 11.95 -4.67
C ASP A 106 12.23 11.27 -5.28
N ILE A 107 13.10 10.66 -4.48
CA ILE A 107 14.25 9.89 -4.98
C ILE A 107 13.79 8.70 -5.82
N HIS A 108 12.78 7.95 -5.36
CA HIS A 108 12.25 6.80 -6.12
C HIS A 108 11.63 7.21 -7.46
N LEU A 109 11.08 8.42 -7.56
CA LEU A 109 10.44 8.98 -8.76
C LEU A 109 11.42 9.73 -9.68
N SER A 110 12.68 9.91 -9.27
CA SER A 110 13.69 10.67 -10.01
C SER A 110 14.43 9.88 -11.11
N GLY A 111 14.25 8.55 -11.12
CA GLY A 111 14.91 7.62 -12.04
C GLY A 111 14.07 7.20 -13.24
#